data_AF-V9LA64-F1
#
_entry.id   AF-V9LA64-F1
#
_cell.length_a   1.000
_cell.length_b   1.000
_cell.length_c   1.000
_cell.angle_alpha   90.00
_cell.angle_beta   90.00
_cell.angle_gamma   90.00
#
_symmetry.space_group_name_H-M   'P 1'
#
loop_
_entity.id
_entity.type
_entity.pdbx_description
1 polymer ?
#
loop_
_entity_poly.entity_id
_entity_poly.type
_entity_poly.pdbx_seq_one_letter_code
_entity_poly.pdbx_strand_id
1 'polypeptide(L)'
;RGPGPGAKSWPGRWRRVCWPSPAVRSAQELDESVEEMLIRLDEFCGMLDMIRNDTSQILSEDIPNTKVKVLEMKTVYKKIDKIEAFVKMVGQNAAMLEEQVVRAEKDYGNFPCGVCKLLHSISTPAFLHKKRTFLNQQSSTYELPNLYRSEDYFPGSSNPGYLKKPNT
;
A
#
# COMPACT_ATOMS: atom_id res chain seq x y z
N ARG A 1 -0.17 -75.00 91.25
CA ARG A 1 0.13 -73.99 92.30
C ARG A 1 1.62 -73.68 92.21
N GLY A 2 1.99 -72.44 91.92
CA GLY A 2 3.38 -71.96 91.77
C GLY A 2 3.54 -71.05 90.56
N PRO A 3 4.24 -69.90 90.67
CA PRO A 3 3.88 -68.63 90.02
C PRO A 3 4.69 -68.30 88.76
N GLY A 4 4.19 -67.37 87.94
CA GLY A 4 4.93 -66.79 86.80
C GLY A 4 6.14 -65.95 87.24
N PRO A 5 6.95 -65.47 86.27
CA PRO A 5 6.89 -64.03 85.98
C PRO A 5 7.19 -63.65 84.52
N GLY A 6 6.65 -62.50 84.09
CA GLY A 6 7.36 -61.63 83.15
C GLY A 6 6.67 -61.26 81.83
N ALA A 7 5.36 -61.00 81.81
CA ALA A 7 4.78 -60.22 80.73
C ALA A 7 5.27 -58.77 80.85
N LYS A 8 6.33 -58.44 80.11
CA LYS A 8 6.81 -57.06 79.96
C LYS A 8 5.80 -56.30 79.10
N SER A 9 4.89 -55.58 79.75
CA SER A 9 4.01 -54.61 79.12
C SER A 9 4.85 -53.47 78.54
N TRP A 10 4.92 -53.37 77.22
CA TRP A 10 5.45 -52.18 76.55
C TRP A 10 4.31 -51.16 76.38
N PRO A 11 4.40 -49.95 76.94
CA PRO A 11 3.42 -48.89 76.70
C PRO A 11 3.77 -48.21 75.38
N GLY A 12 3.31 -48.79 74.28
CA GLY A 12 3.47 -48.21 72.95
C GLY A 12 2.15 -48.24 72.22
N ARG A 13 1.49 -47.08 72.11
CA ARG A 13 0.37 -46.88 71.19
C ARG A 13 0.91 -46.90 69.77
N TRP A 14 1.17 -48.09 69.24
CA TRP A 14 1.44 -48.28 67.82
C TRP A 14 0.15 -47.99 67.06
N ARG A 15 0.02 -46.76 66.57
CA ARG A 15 -1.00 -46.43 65.58
C ARG A 15 -0.68 -47.28 64.35
N ARG A 16 -1.43 -48.36 64.13
CA ARG A 16 -1.31 -49.19 62.93
C ARG A 16 -1.67 -48.30 61.75
N VAL A 17 -0.67 -47.83 61.01
CA VAL A 17 -0.87 -47.21 59.70
C VAL A 17 -1.29 -48.35 58.79
N CYS A 18 -2.59 -48.48 58.53
CA CYS A 18 -3.09 -49.39 57.51
C CYS A 18 -2.70 -48.82 56.15
N TRP A 19 -1.65 -49.38 55.56
CA TRP A 19 -1.34 -49.13 54.16
C TRP A 19 -2.44 -49.76 53.29
N PRO A 20 -2.97 -49.03 52.30
CA PRO A 20 -3.97 -49.59 51.40
C PRO A 20 -3.42 -50.84 50.70
N SER A 21 -4.30 -51.84 50.53
CA SER A 21 -3.98 -53.08 49.80
C SER A 21 -3.45 -52.73 48.40
N PRO A 22 -2.48 -53.48 47.84
CA PRO A 22 -1.94 -53.24 46.50
C PRO A 22 -3.02 -53.07 45.41
N ALA A 23 -4.12 -53.82 45.51
CA ALA A 23 -5.25 -53.72 44.58
C ALA A 23 -5.99 -52.37 44.65
N VAL A 24 -6.04 -51.74 45.83
CA VAL A 24 -6.66 -50.42 46.02
C VAL A 24 -5.76 -49.33 45.44
N ARG A 25 -4.44 -49.49 45.54
CA ARG A 25 -3.46 -48.56 44.97
C ARG A 25 -3.47 -48.57 43.44
N SER A 26 -3.49 -49.75 42.83
CA SER A 26 -3.56 -49.86 41.36
C SER A 26 -4.88 -49.32 40.79
N ALA A 27 -5.99 -49.47 41.53
CA ALA A 27 -7.26 -48.89 41.12
C ALA A 27 -7.22 -47.35 41.18
N GLN A 28 -6.58 -46.78 42.19
CA GLN A 28 -6.40 -45.34 42.33
C GLN A 28 -5.48 -44.77 41.24
N GLU A 29 -4.35 -45.43 40.94
CA GLU A 29 -3.44 -45.00 39.87
C GLU A 29 -4.13 -45.00 38.49
N LEU A 30 -5.02 -45.98 38.24
CA LEU A 30 -5.83 -46.00 37.03
C LEU A 30 -6.85 -44.86 37.00
N ASP A 31 -7.53 -44.59 38.12
CA ASP A 31 -8.52 -43.51 38.25
C ASP A 31 -7.87 -42.15 37.99
N GLU A 32 -6.71 -41.89 38.59
CA GLU A 32 -5.91 -40.69 38.36
C GLU A 32 -5.48 -40.56 36.88
N SER A 33 -5.07 -41.66 36.25
CA SER A 33 -4.73 -41.66 34.82
C SER A 33 -5.93 -41.41 33.91
N VAL A 34 -7.11 -41.92 34.26
CA VAL A 34 -8.34 -41.68 33.49
C VAL A 34 -8.75 -40.23 33.61
N GLU A 35 -8.72 -39.66 34.81
CA GLU A 35 -9.03 -38.25 35.04
C GLU A 35 -8.08 -37.33 34.26
N GLU A 36 -6.77 -37.63 34.27
CA GLU A 36 -5.80 -36.89 33.46
C GLU A 36 -6.12 -36.97 31.96
N MET A 37 -6.50 -38.15 31.46
CA MET A 37 -6.92 -38.31 30.05
C MET A 37 -8.19 -37.53 29.73
N LEU A 38 -9.17 -37.49 30.64
CA LEU A 38 -10.40 -36.74 30.45
C LEU A 38 -10.15 -35.23 30.41
N ILE A 39 -9.28 -34.71 31.28
CA ILE A 39 -8.84 -33.31 31.26
C ILE A 39 -8.19 -32.99 29.91
N ARG A 40 -7.23 -33.81 29.46
CA ARG A 40 -6.57 -33.60 28.16
C ARG A 40 -7.57 -33.63 27.00
N LEU A 41 -8.57 -34.52 27.04
CA LEU A 41 -9.62 -34.57 26.02
C LEU A 41 -10.48 -33.31 25.99
N ASP A 42 -10.82 -32.76 27.16
CA ASP A 42 -11.56 -31.49 27.26
C ASP A 42 -10.74 -30.33 26.66
N GLU A 43 -9.44 -30.26 26.97
CA GLU A 43 -8.52 -29.30 26.38
C GLU A 43 -8.44 -29.44 24.84
N PHE A 44 -8.37 -30.67 24.32
CA PHE A 44 -8.39 -30.92 22.88
C PHE A 44 -9.70 -30.46 22.23
N CYS A 45 -10.84 -30.71 22.87
CA CYS A 45 -12.13 -30.21 22.41
C CYS A 45 -12.15 -28.67 22.38
N GLY A 46 -11.64 -28.02 23.42
CA GLY A 46 -11.51 -26.56 23.45
C GLY A 46 -10.64 -26.01 22.33
N MET A 47 -9.51 -26.66 22.04
CA MET A 47 -8.65 -26.29 20.90
C MET A 47 -9.35 -26.48 19.55
N LEU A 48 -10.10 -27.57 19.38
CA LEU A 48 -10.86 -27.81 18.15
C LEU A 48 -11.95 -26.77 17.92
N ASP A 49 -12.65 -26.35 18.97
CA ASP A 49 -13.67 -25.31 18.87
C ASP A 49 -13.07 -23.96 18.51
N MET A 50 -11.89 -23.62 19.05
CA MET A 50 -11.14 -22.42 18.63
C MET A 50 -10.78 -22.49 17.14
N ILE A 51 -10.18 -23.59 16.69
CA ILE A 51 -9.82 -23.78 15.27
C ILE A 51 -11.05 -23.67 14.37
N ARG A 52 -12.17 -24.26 14.79
CA ARG A 52 -13.42 -24.23 14.04
C ARG A 52 -13.97 -22.80 13.94
N ASN A 53 -13.96 -22.04 15.03
CA ASN A 53 -14.41 -20.66 15.05
C ASN A 53 -13.51 -19.77 14.19
N ASP A 54 -12.18 -19.90 14.32
CA ASP A 54 -11.21 -19.16 13.50
C ASP A 54 -11.38 -19.48 12.02
N THR A 55 -11.53 -20.76 11.69
CA THR A 55 -11.78 -21.20 10.31
C THR A 55 -13.08 -20.60 9.78
N SER A 56 -14.14 -20.59 10.60
CA SER A 56 -15.41 -19.96 10.22
C SER A 56 -15.21 -18.48 9.95
N GLN A 57 -14.56 -17.74 10.85
CA GLN A 57 -14.29 -16.30 10.70
C GLN A 57 -13.45 -16.00 9.46
N ILE A 58 -12.38 -16.76 9.23
CA ILE A 58 -11.52 -16.58 8.05
C ILE A 58 -12.32 -16.74 6.76
N LEU A 59 -13.15 -17.78 6.68
CA LEU A 59 -13.93 -18.10 5.48
C LEU A 59 -15.11 -17.15 5.27
N SER A 60 -15.81 -16.75 6.35
CA SER A 60 -17.02 -15.92 6.25
C SER A 60 -16.74 -14.42 6.21
N GLU A 61 -15.64 -13.96 6.80
CA GLU A 61 -15.35 -12.53 6.99
C GLU A 61 -14.01 -12.14 6.38
N ASP A 62 -12.90 -12.72 6.82
CA ASP A 62 -11.57 -12.18 6.49
C ASP A 62 -11.23 -12.30 5.00
N ILE A 63 -11.49 -13.46 4.40
CA ILE A 63 -11.26 -13.66 2.95
C ILE A 63 -12.16 -12.74 2.11
N PRO A 64 -13.49 -12.68 2.32
CA PRO A 64 -14.35 -11.72 1.63
C PRO A 64 -13.90 -10.27 1.80
N ASN A 65 -13.58 -9.84 3.03
CA ASN A 65 -13.14 -8.48 3.32
C ASN A 65 -11.81 -8.15 2.62
N THR A 66 -10.86 -9.08 2.62
CA THR A 66 -9.60 -8.94 1.90
C THR A 66 -9.83 -8.82 0.40
N LYS A 67 -10.74 -9.62 -0.17
CA LYS A 67 -11.11 -9.53 -1.58
C LYS A 67 -11.68 -8.15 -1.93
N VAL A 68 -12.53 -7.57 -1.08
CA VAL A 68 -13.05 -6.21 -1.28
C VAL A 68 -11.91 -5.19 -1.31
N LYS A 69 -11.01 -5.21 -0.33
CA LYS A 69 -9.85 -4.31 -0.28
C LYS A 69 -8.95 -4.44 -1.52
N VAL A 70 -8.74 -5.65 -2.02
CA VAL A 70 -7.98 -5.88 -3.26
C VAL A 70 -8.66 -5.23 -4.47
N LEU A 71 -10.00 -5.28 -4.55
CA LEU A 71 -10.75 -4.62 -5.64
C LEU A 71 -10.69 -3.09 -5.54
N GLU A 72 -10.74 -2.53 -4.33
CA GLU A 72 -10.52 -1.10 -4.10
C GLU A 72 -9.10 -0.69 -4.56
N MET A 73 -8.09 -1.50 -4.22
CA MET A 73 -6.72 -1.28 -4.65
C MET A 73 -6.57 -1.33 -6.18
N LYS A 74 -7.26 -2.24 -6.87
CA LYS A 74 -7.32 -2.24 -8.34
C LYS A 74 -7.88 -0.94 -8.92
N THR A 75 -8.80 -0.28 -8.22
CA THR A 75 -9.33 1.02 -8.65
C THR A 75 -8.29 2.13 -8.48
N VAL A 76 -7.48 2.07 -7.42
CA VAL A 76 -6.35 2.99 -7.23
C VAL A 76 -5.31 2.82 -8.33
N TYR A 77 -4.92 1.58 -8.67
CA TYR A 77 -3.97 1.34 -9.76
C TYR A 77 -4.46 1.88 -11.11
N LYS A 78 -5.74 1.69 -11.44
CA LYS A 78 -6.33 2.30 -12.66
C LYS A 78 -6.22 3.83 -12.69
N LYS A 79 -6.26 4.51 -11.53
CA LYS A 79 -6.04 5.96 -11.45
C LYS A 79 -4.57 6.30 -11.65
N ILE A 80 -3.66 5.50 -11.09
CA ILE A 80 -2.21 5.65 -11.29
C ILE A 80 -1.87 5.49 -12.77
N ASP A 81 -2.39 4.48 -13.46
CA ASP A 81 -2.16 4.25 -14.90
C ASP A 81 -2.58 5.46 -15.75
N LYS A 82 -3.72 6.10 -15.41
CA LYS A 82 -4.19 7.31 -16.09
C LYS A 82 -3.24 8.49 -15.87
N ILE A 83 -2.72 8.65 -14.65
CA ILE A 83 -1.76 9.70 -14.33
C ILE A 83 -0.44 9.44 -15.07
N GLU A 84 0.02 8.19 -15.13
CA GLU A 84 1.24 7.84 -15.88
C GLU A 84 1.09 8.16 -17.38
N ALA A 85 -0.01 7.76 -17.99
CA ALA A 85 -0.30 8.08 -19.39
C ALA A 85 -0.35 9.60 -19.61
N PHE A 86 -0.95 10.34 -18.68
CA PHE A 86 -1.01 11.79 -18.71
C PHE A 86 0.40 12.42 -18.64
N VAL A 87 1.21 12.04 -17.66
CA VAL A 87 2.59 12.55 -17.49
C VAL A 87 3.44 12.25 -18.72
N LYS A 88 3.30 11.06 -19.30
CA LYS A 88 4.01 10.67 -20.53
C LYS A 88 3.67 11.57 -21.71
N MET A 89 2.38 11.87 -21.91
CA MET A 89 1.92 12.76 -22.96
C MET A 89 2.40 14.20 -22.77
N VAL A 90 2.38 14.72 -21.53
CA VAL A 90 2.94 16.06 -21.24
C VAL A 90 4.44 16.09 -21.54
N GLY A 91 5.17 15.05 -21.15
CA GLY A 91 6.60 14.93 -21.45
C GLY A 91 6.88 14.95 -22.95
N GLN A 92 6.07 14.25 -23.76
CA GLN A 92 6.17 14.28 -25.22
C GLN A 92 5.93 15.67 -25.81
N ASN A 93 4.90 16.38 -25.33
CA ASN A 93 4.60 17.73 -25.79
C ASN A 93 5.69 18.73 -25.41
N ALA A 94 6.23 18.64 -24.19
CA ALA A 94 7.33 19.48 -23.75
C ALA A 94 8.60 19.26 -24.60
N ALA A 95 8.95 18.00 -24.87
CA ALA A 95 10.08 17.66 -25.74
C ALA A 95 9.89 18.19 -27.18
N MET A 96 8.67 18.10 -27.71
CA MET A 96 8.35 18.64 -29.03
C MET A 96 8.52 20.17 -29.07
N LEU A 97 8.01 20.89 -28.07
CA LEU A 97 8.17 22.34 -27.97
C LEU A 97 9.63 22.74 -27.81
N GLU A 98 10.39 22.02 -26.99
CA GLU A 98 11.83 22.23 -26.81
C GLU A 98 12.58 22.09 -28.16
N GLU A 99 12.27 21.05 -28.96
CA GLU A 99 12.87 20.88 -30.28
C GLU A 99 12.55 22.05 -31.22
N GLN A 100 11.31 22.54 -31.20
CA GLN A 100 10.91 23.69 -32.02
C GLN A 100 11.65 24.98 -31.61
N VAL A 101 11.82 25.21 -30.30
CA VAL A 101 12.58 26.35 -29.78
C VAL A 101 14.05 26.25 -30.20
N VAL A 102 14.69 25.09 -29.99
CA VAL A 102 16.08 24.87 -30.41
C VAL A 102 16.26 25.10 -31.91
N ARG A 103 15.31 24.63 -32.74
CA ARG A 103 15.33 24.86 -34.19
C ARG A 103 15.22 26.34 -34.53
N ALA A 104 14.29 27.06 -33.91
CA ALA A 104 14.13 28.50 -34.11
C ALA A 104 15.38 29.27 -33.67
N GLU A 105 15.97 28.93 -32.53
CA GLU A 105 17.24 29.54 -32.08
C GLU A 105 18.39 29.27 -33.05
N LYS A 106 18.46 28.08 -33.65
CA LYS A 106 19.46 27.79 -34.68
C LYS A 106 19.24 28.62 -35.94
N ASP A 107 17.99 28.71 -36.40
CA ASP A 107 17.64 29.38 -37.66
C ASP A 107 17.68 30.91 -37.54
N TYR A 108 17.43 31.46 -36.34
CA TYR A 108 17.32 32.92 -36.10
C TYR A 108 18.32 33.49 -35.08
N GLY A 109 19.01 32.66 -34.29
CA GLY A 109 19.94 33.09 -33.22
C GLY A 109 21.30 33.55 -33.73
N ASN A 110 21.65 33.26 -34.99
CA ASN A 110 22.74 33.96 -35.65
C ASN A 110 22.23 35.31 -36.19
N PHE A 111 21.97 36.25 -35.28
CA PHE A 111 21.65 37.63 -35.64
C PHE A 111 22.73 38.11 -36.62
N PRO A 112 22.40 38.63 -37.81
CA PRO A 112 23.42 39.06 -38.73
C PRO A 112 24.11 40.27 -38.11
N CYS A 113 25.28 40.08 -37.51
CA CYS A 113 26.19 41.14 -37.07
C CYS A 113 26.50 42.14 -38.22
N GLY A 114 26.13 41.80 -39.47
CA GLY A 114 26.10 42.71 -40.62
C GLY A 114 25.00 43.78 -40.62
N VAL A 115 23.81 43.59 -40.00
CA VAL A 115 22.75 44.61 -40.02
C VAL A 115 22.97 45.74 -39.01
N CYS A 116 23.65 45.46 -37.90
CA CYS A 116 24.06 46.51 -36.95
C CYS A 116 25.13 47.42 -37.57
N LYS A 117 26.02 46.88 -38.43
CA LYS A 117 27.03 47.68 -39.14
C LYS A 117 26.43 48.61 -40.19
N LEU A 118 25.28 48.24 -40.79
CA LEU A 118 24.62 49.07 -41.81
C LEU A 118 23.88 50.28 -41.19
N LEU A 119 23.41 50.15 -39.95
CA LEU A 119 22.70 51.24 -39.25
C LEU A 119 23.65 52.23 -38.56
N HIS A 120 24.90 51.85 -38.30
CA HIS A 120 25.92 52.78 -37.78
C HIS A 120 26.55 53.69 -38.84
N SER A 121 26.25 53.50 -40.13
CA SER A 121 26.88 54.24 -41.23
C SER A 121 25.96 55.24 -41.96
N ILE A 122 24.70 55.41 -41.56
CA ILE A 122 23.76 56.27 -42.31
C ILE A 122 23.14 57.31 -41.37
N SER A 123 23.87 58.42 -41.23
CA SER A 123 23.26 59.74 -41.03
C SER A 123 22.26 60.02 -42.16
N THR A 124 21.12 60.60 -41.80
CA THR A 124 19.91 60.93 -42.58
C THR A 124 20.13 61.97 -43.70
N PRO A 125 19.13 62.34 -44.54
CA PRO A 125 17.81 61.72 -44.87
C PRO A 125 17.50 61.72 -46.40
N ALA A 126 16.27 61.31 -46.76
CA ALA A 126 15.42 61.77 -47.88
C ALA A 126 14.99 60.70 -48.92
N PHE A 127 13.67 60.59 -49.04
CA PHE A 127 12.89 60.26 -50.25
C PHE A 127 13.44 59.19 -51.19
N LEU A 128 12.97 57.94 -51.09
CA LEU A 128 12.80 57.10 -52.27
C LEU A 128 11.67 56.07 -52.09
N HIS A 129 10.56 56.34 -52.79
CA HIS A 129 9.58 55.33 -53.18
C HIS A 129 10.27 54.26 -54.05
N LYS A 130 10.34 53.02 -53.58
CA LYS A 130 10.47 51.86 -54.46
C LYS A 130 9.95 50.63 -53.72
N LYS A 131 9.01 49.92 -54.34
CA LYS A 131 8.48 48.64 -53.85
C LYS A 131 9.67 47.75 -53.51
N ARG A 132 9.93 47.52 -52.22
CA ARG A 132 10.77 46.42 -51.78
C ARG A 132 9.95 45.16 -51.98
N THR A 133 10.14 44.53 -53.13
CA THR A 133 9.92 43.09 -53.26
C THR A 133 10.97 42.43 -52.35
N PHE A 134 10.64 42.27 -51.07
CA PHE A 134 11.31 41.31 -50.20
C PHE A 134 10.89 39.93 -50.70
N LEU A 135 11.55 39.50 -51.78
CA LEU A 135 11.42 38.15 -52.28
C LEU A 135 12.05 37.22 -51.26
N ASN A 136 11.25 36.25 -50.86
CA ASN A 136 11.63 35.03 -50.15
C ASN A 136 11.91 35.18 -48.65
N GLN A 137 11.07 35.93 -47.95
CA GLN A 137 10.69 35.51 -46.61
C GLN A 137 9.74 34.33 -46.81
N GLN A 138 10.28 33.11 -46.88
CA GLN A 138 9.51 31.92 -46.54
C GLN A 138 9.05 32.16 -45.11
N SER A 139 7.85 32.72 -45.01
CA SER A 139 7.02 32.66 -43.82
C SER A 139 6.72 31.18 -43.65
N SER A 140 7.64 30.46 -43.01
CA SER A 140 7.25 29.30 -42.23
C SER A 140 6.34 29.87 -41.15
N THR A 141 5.06 29.99 -41.47
CA THR A 141 4.02 30.29 -40.50
C THR A 141 4.18 29.25 -39.41
N TYR A 142 4.62 29.69 -38.23
CA TYR A 142 4.72 28.83 -37.08
C TYR A 142 3.34 28.26 -36.79
N GLU A 143 3.18 26.96 -36.96
CA GLU A 143 1.96 26.24 -36.62
C GLU A 143 2.11 25.72 -35.19
N LEU A 144 1.29 26.27 -34.29
CA LEU A 144 1.28 25.84 -32.89
C LEU A 144 0.85 24.38 -32.84
N PRO A 145 1.67 23.46 -32.28
CA PRO A 145 1.28 22.08 -32.11
C PRO A 145 -0.01 21.99 -31.28
N ASN A 146 -0.84 21.00 -31.58
CA ASN A 146 -1.98 20.71 -30.73
C ASN A 146 -1.47 20.19 -29.38
N LEU A 147 -1.43 21.09 -28.40
CA LEU A 147 -0.94 20.78 -27.06
C LEU A 147 -2.01 20.11 -26.22
N TYR A 148 -1.53 19.30 -25.29
CA TYR A 148 -2.35 18.72 -24.25
C TYR A 148 -3.16 19.79 -23.50
N ARG A 149 -4.42 19.43 -23.20
CA ARG A 149 -5.37 20.19 -22.42
C ARG A 149 -5.85 19.37 -21.24
N SER A 150 -5.76 19.92 -20.03
CA SER A 150 -6.08 19.19 -18.79
C SER A 150 -7.54 18.82 -18.67
N GLU A 151 -8.36 19.59 -19.35
CA GLU A 151 -9.81 19.59 -19.31
C GLU A 151 -10.36 18.38 -20.08
N ASP A 152 -9.59 17.87 -21.04
CA ASP A 152 -9.98 16.74 -21.89
C ASP A 152 -9.79 15.38 -21.19
N TYR A 153 -8.94 15.32 -20.16
CA TYR A 153 -8.58 14.07 -19.44
C TYR A 153 -9.10 14.03 -18.00
N PHE A 154 -9.24 15.19 -17.37
CA PHE A 154 -9.84 15.35 -16.04
C PHE A 154 -11.08 16.23 -16.14
N PRO A 155 -12.20 15.73 -16.69
CA PRO A 155 -13.45 16.48 -16.69
C PRO A 155 -13.77 16.83 -15.24
N GLY A 156 -13.79 18.13 -14.93
CA GLY A 156 -13.92 18.63 -13.57
C GLY A 156 -15.11 17.95 -12.90
N SER A 157 -14.86 17.13 -11.88
CA SER A 157 -15.93 16.56 -11.09
C SER A 157 -16.56 17.71 -10.31
N SER A 158 -17.61 18.29 -10.84
CA SER A 158 -18.54 19.15 -10.13
C SER A 158 -19.30 18.32 -9.09
N ASN A 159 -18.58 17.79 -8.11
CA ASN A 159 -19.17 17.17 -6.94
C ASN A 159 -18.75 17.99 -5.71
N PRO A 160 -19.56 18.96 -5.26
CA PRO A 160 -19.26 19.84 -4.12
C PRO A 160 -19.35 19.12 -2.75
N GLY A 161 -19.20 17.79 -2.70
CA GLY A 161 -19.50 16.96 -1.53
C GLY A 161 -18.34 16.70 -0.55
N TYR A 162 -17.10 17.07 -0.87
CA TYR A 162 -15.94 16.70 -0.05
C TYR A 162 -15.29 17.90 0.65
N LEU A 163 -16.10 18.69 1.36
CA LEU A 163 -15.59 19.57 2.42
C LEU A 163 -16.53 19.54 3.63
N LYS A 164 -16.69 18.36 4.24
CA LYS A 164 -17.18 18.30 5.63
C LYS A 164 -16.04 18.79 6.52
N LYS A 165 -16.12 20.05 6.94
CA LYS A 165 -15.35 20.57 8.08
C LYS A 165 -15.66 19.71 9.31
N PRO A 166 -14.67 19.36 10.14
CA PRO A 166 -14.94 18.76 11.44
C PRO A 166 -15.71 19.78 12.30
N ASN A 167 -16.84 19.34 12.86
CA ASN A 167 -17.57 20.13 13.84
C ASN A 167 -16.72 20.28 15.10
N THR A 168 -16.73 21.50 15.62
CA THR A 168 -16.11 21.96 16.88
C THR A 168 -16.42 21.05 18.06
#